data_AF-H2ZZJ3-F1
#
_entry.id   AF-H2ZZJ3-F1
#
_cell.length_a   1.000
_cell.length_b   1.000
_cell.length_c   1.000
_cell.angle_alpha   90.00
_cell.angle_beta   90.00
_cell.angle_gamma   90.00
#
_symmetry.space_group_name_H-M   'P 1'
#
loop_
_entity.id
_entity.type
_entity.pdbx_description
1 polymer ?
#
loop_
_entity_poly.entity_id
_entity_poly.type
_entity_poly.pdbx_seq_one_letter_code
_entity_poly.pdbx_strand_id
1 'polypeptide(L)'
;TPPQPEILPVMFNQGILESVLIDSGFFSSQAVKQPKELMSLALVLMYVFHDGKFQFPLIPEIKEYREVMEVTRALYNYRTKLAAAFARERIQNNVLSISSLLPDAVRKQEDLIASVPIYTWVNTAKTSIEDVLSSLKLMGLSQTQDILELTDRMFLLDTDCDDVIVFSPNLKDELSNSELFSSHSLVVQDKSRSLAVHCARAETGEGEDVLITNSGSGLTAMHMA
;
A
#
# COMPACT_ATOMS: atom_id res chain seq x y z
N THR A 1 -0.56 18.06 5.23
CA THR A 1 -0.38 16.84 6.04
C THR A 1 0.90 16.20 5.57
N PRO A 2 1.85 15.78 6.43
CA PRO A 2 2.99 15.02 5.95
C PRO A 2 2.46 13.72 5.31
N PRO A 3 3.07 13.23 4.22
CA PRO A 3 2.68 11.95 3.65
C PRO A 3 2.87 10.87 4.72
N GLN A 4 1.84 10.07 4.96
CA GLN A 4 1.99 8.89 5.81
C GLN A 4 3.01 7.97 5.14
N PRO A 5 4.07 7.53 5.83
CA PRO A 5 4.99 6.56 5.26
C PRO A 5 4.22 5.27 4.99
N GLU A 6 4.12 4.89 3.72
CA GLU A 6 3.55 3.61 3.34
C GLU A 6 4.34 2.49 4.04
N ILE A 7 3.63 1.60 4.74
CA ILE A 7 4.24 0.53 5.55
C ILE A 7 4.81 -0.58 4.66
N LEU A 8 4.29 -0.75 3.44
CA LEU A 8 4.72 -1.77 2.48
C LEU A 8 6.20 -1.66 2.11
N PRO A 9 6.71 -0.49 1.70
CA PRO A 9 8.14 -0.32 1.39
C PRO A 9 9.10 -0.67 2.52
N VAL A 10 8.70 -0.47 3.79
CA VAL A 10 9.54 -0.81 4.95
C VAL A 10 9.73 -2.33 5.06
N MET A 11 8.68 -3.11 4.82
CA MET A 11 8.76 -4.59 4.86
C MET A 11 9.62 -5.14 3.72
N PHE A 12 9.53 -4.58 2.51
CA PHE A 12 10.34 -5.03 1.38
C PHE A 12 11.83 -4.72 1.55
N ASN A 13 12.15 -3.61 2.22
CA ASN A 13 13.53 -3.19 2.49
C ASN A 13 14.10 -3.75 3.81
N GLN A 14 13.35 -4.55 4.56
CA GLN A 14 13.71 -4.95 5.91
C GLN A 14 15.09 -5.64 5.99
N GLY A 15 15.32 -6.70 5.19
CA GLY A 15 16.58 -7.47 5.27
C GLY A 15 17.82 -6.65 4.94
N ILE A 16 17.68 -5.67 4.05
CA ILE A 16 18.72 -4.73 3.64
C ILE A 16 19.01 -3.72 4.76
N LEU A 17 17.97 -3.13 5.31
CA LEU A 17 18.12 -2.14 6.39
C LEU A 17 18.67 -2.80 7.66
N GLU A 18 18.32 -4.07 7.90
CA GLU A 18 18.90 -4.89 8.97
C GLU A 18 20.40 -5.14 8.75
N SER A 19 20.82 -5.51 7.54
CA SER A 19 22.25 -5.74 7.25
C SER A 19 23.08 -4.47 7.45
N VAL A 20 22.57 -3.32 7.00
CA VAL A 20 23.20 -2.00 7.20
C VAL A 20 23.31 -1.65 8.69
N LEU A 21 22.26 -1.90 9.47
CA LEU A 21 22.28 -1.65 10.92
C LEU A 21 23.33 -2.51 11.64
N ILE A 22 23.44 -3.79 11.25
CA ILE A 22 24.44 -4.71 11.81
C ILE A 22 25.85 -4.26 11.42
N ASP A 23 26.10 -4.01 10.13
CA ASP A 23 27.42 -3.62 9.60
C ASP A 23 27.89 -2.24 10.12
N SER A 24 26.96 -1.32 10.37
CA SER A 24 27.28 -0.02 10.99
C SER A 24 27.67 -0.12 12.47
N GLY A 25 27.47 -1.29 13.10
CA GLY A 25 27.71 -1.52 14.51
C GLY A 25 26.73 -0.79 15.43
N PHE A 26 25.55 -0.41 14.92
CA PHE A 26 24.56 0.39 15.64
C PHE A 26 24.17 -0.28 16.96
N PHE A 27 23.82 -1.57 16.91
CA PHE A 27 23.38 -2.37 18.06
C PHE A 27 24.52 -2.90 18.94
N SER A 28 25.75 -2.89 18.46
CA SER A 28 26.93 -3.30 19.24
C SER A 28 27.45 -2.21 20.17
N SER A 29 26.91 -1.00 20.06
CA SER A 29 27.31 0.15 20.87
C SER A 29 26.42 0.32 22.11
N GLN A 30 26.99 0.83 23.21
CA GLN A 30 26.26 1.13 24.46
C GLN A 30 25.14 2.19 24.31
N ALA A 31 24.82 2.63 23.09
CA ALA A 31 23.79 3.63 22.82
C ALA A 31 22.36 3.09 22.98
N VAL A 32 22.16 1.76 22.96
CA VAL A 32 20.81 1.16 22.94
C VAL A 32 20.71 0.06 24.01
N LYS A 33 19.92 0.30 25.06
CA LYS A 33 19.74 -0.65 26.18
C LYS A 33 18.95 -1.91 25.81
N GLN A 34 18.17 -1.88 24.72
CA GLN A 34 17.33 -2.99 24.26
C GLN A 34 17.35 -3.11 22.72
N PRO A 35 18.33 -3.84 22.16
CA PRO A 35 18.53 -3.91 20.71
C PRO A 35 17.34 -4.48 19.93
N LYS A 36 16.74 -5.58 20.42
CA LYS A 36 15.65 -6.30 19.71
C LYS A 36 14.34 -5.51 19.67
N GLU A 37 13.99 -4.83 20.74
CA GLU A 37 12.74 -4.07 20.86
C GLU A 37 12.79 -2.79 20.00
N LEU A 38 13.99 -2.28 19.73
CA LEU A 38 14.22 -1.06 18.96
C LEU A 38 14.62 -1.33 17.51
N MET A 39 14.79 -2.60 17.08
CA MET A 39 15.05 -2.97 15.67
C MET A 39 13.96 -2.40 14.76
N SER A 40 12.70 -2.75 15.01
CA SER A 40 11.57 -2.33 14.16
C SER A 40 11.43 -0.82 14.10
N LEU A 41 11.65 -0.13 15.23
CA LEU A 41 11.62 1.33 15.30
C LEU A 41 12.80 1.95 14.54
N ALA A 42 14.01 1.40 14.68
CA ALA A 42 15.19 1.86 13.95
C ALA A 42 15.04 1.66 12.43
N LEU A 43 14.46 0.53 12.00
CA LEU A 43 14.18 0.23 10.59
C LEU A 43 13.19 1.23 9.99
N VAL A 44 12.06 1.48 10.69
CA VAL A 44 11.04 2.45 10.26
C VAL A 44 11.64 3.86 10.18
N LEU A 45 12.37 4.29 11.21
CA LEU A 45 13.02 5.61 11.22
C LEU A 45 14.11 5.72 10.16
N MET A 46 14.90 4.67 9.95
CA MET A 46 15.90 4.65 8.87
C MET A 46 15.25 4.77 7.49
N TYR A 47 14.14 4.07 7.25
CA TYR A 47 13.41 4.19 5.98
C TYR A 47 12.91 5.63 5.77
N VAL A 48 12.25 6.21 6.79
CA VAL A 48 11.74 7.59 6.75
C VAL A 48 12.85 8.62 6.55
N PHE A 49 13.99 8.48 7.21
CA PHE A 49 15.10 9.45 7.11
C PHE A 49 16.02 9.19 5.92
N HIS A 50 15.97 8.01 5.32
CA HIS A 50 16.77 7.69 4.14
C HIS A 50 16.28 8.47 2.91
N ASP A 51 14.96 8.53 2.70
CA ASP A 51 14.34 9.25 1.58
C ASP A 51 14.71 10.75 1.60
N GLY A 52 14.93 11.31 2.80
CA GLY A 52 15.42 12.67 3.03
C GLY A 52 16.94 12.86 2.95
N LYS A 53 17.73 11.93 2.39
CA LYS A 53 19.22 11.98 2.40
C LYS A 53 19.83 12.08 3.81
N PHE A 54 19.23 11.44 4.81
CA PHE A 54 19.60 11.59 6.23
C PHE A 54 19.43 13.01 6.77
N GLN A 55 18.51 13.81 6.21
CA GLN A 55 18.04 15.02 6.88
C GLN A 55 17.08 14.62 7.99
N PHE A 56 17.63 14.41 9.18
CA PHE A 56 16.84 14.16 10.37
C PHE A 56 16.16 15.48 10.80
N PRO A 57 14.83 15.56 10.87
CA PRO A 57 14.13 16.74 11.34
C PRO A 57 14.51 17.03 12.79
N LEU A 58 14.54 18.32 13.18
CA LEU A 58 14.55 18.69 14.59
C LEU A 58 13.25 18.18 15.21
N ILE A 59 13.30 17.10 15.96
CA ILE A 59 12.12 16.57 16.63
C ILE A 59 11.86 17.42 17.90
N PRO A 60 10.64 17.98 18.09
CA PRO A 60 10.28 18.68 19.32
C PRO A 60 10.39 17.76 20.54
N GLU A 61 10.92 18.26 21.66
CA GLU A 61 10.98 17.52 22.93
C GLU A 61 9.58 17.28 23.52
N ILE A 62 8.92 16.21 23.08
CA ILE A 62 7.63 15.76 23.61
C ILE A 62 7.85 14.44 24.37
N LYS A 63 7.47 14.42 25.65
CA LYS A 63 7.72 13.29 26.56
C LYS A 63 7.12 11.95 26.10
N GLU A 64 6.03 11.96 25.33
CA GLU A 64 5.35 10.76 24.81
C GLU A 64 6.15 10.01 23.74
N TYR A 65 7.17 10.63 23.14
CA TYR A 65 7.98 10.01 22.08
C TYR A 65 9.42 9.72 22.51
N ARG A 66 9.67 9.53 23.80
CA ARG A 66 11.04 9.38 24.35
C ARG A 66 11.86 8.32 23.62
N GLU A 67 11.30 7.14 23.35
CA GLU A 67 12.01 6.06 22.65
C GLU A 67 12.32 6.43 21.19
N VAL A 68 11.36 7.04 20.49
CA VAL A 68 11.54 7.55 19.12
C VAL A 68 12.65 8.61 19.09
N MET A 69 12.70 9.50 20.09
CA MET A 69 13.75 10.51 20.25
C MET A 69 15.13 9.88 20.48
N GLU A 70 15.20 8.90 21.38
CA GLU A 70 16.44 8.21 21.72
C GLU A 70 17.01 7.47 20.51
N VAL A 71 16.18 6.70 19.80
CA VAL A 71 16.58 5.98 18.59
C VAL A 71 16.93 6.95 17.47
N THR A 72 16.15 8.02 17.26
CA THR A 72 16.46 9.01 16.22
C THR A 72 17.81 9.68 16.48
N ARG A 73 18.08 10.08 17.74
CA ARG A 73 19.36 10.68 18.11
C ARG A 73 20.52 9.69 17.96
N ALA A 74 20.30 8.42 18.32
CA ALA A 74 21.29 7.38 18.10
C ALA A 74 21.59 7.21 16.59
N LEU A 75 20.56 7.13 15.74
CA LEU A 75 20.71 7.02 14.29
C LEU A 75 21.47 8.23 13.71
N TYR A 76 21.16 9.44 14.18
CA TYR A 76 21.88 10.65 13.79
C TYR A 76 23.37 10.61 14.16
N ASN A 77 23.70 10.11 15.36
CA ASN A 77 25.09 9.96 15.78
C ASN A 77 25.83 8.91 14.95
N TYR A 78 25.12 7.90 14.45
CA TYR A 78 25.66 6.84 13.59
C TYR A 78 25.61 7.17 12.08
N ARG A 79 25.08 8.33 11.67
CA ARG A 79 24.84 8.68 10.25
C ARG A 79 26.03 8.42 9.33
N THR A 80 27.26 8.71 9.76
CA THR A 80 28.47 8.49 8.93
C THR A 80 28.77 7.00 8.77
N LYS A 81 28.61 6.21 9.84
CA LYS A 81 28.81 4.76 9.81
C LYS A 81 27.71 4.07 9.01
N LEU A 82 26.46 4.52 9.17
CA LEU A 82 25.31 4.06 8.40
C LEU A 82 25.49 4.37 6.92
N ALA A 83 25.88 5.60 6.55
CA ALA A 83 26.16 5.96 5.16
C ALA A 83 27.28 5.10 4.55
N ALA A 84 28.33 4.79 5.33
CA ALA A 84 29.41 3.91 4.88
C ALA A 84 28.93 2.45 4.71
N ALA A 85 28.11 1.94 5.64
CA ALA A 85 27.51 0.61 5.54
C ALA A 85 26.58 0.50 4.33
N PHE A 86 25.74 1.50 4.08
CA PHE A 86 24.93 1.61 2.87
C PHE A 86 25.79 1.62 1.59
N ALA A 87 26.92 2.35 1.59
CA ALA A 87 27.81 2.37 0.44
C ALA A 87 28.45 0.99 0.17
N ARG A 88 28.83 0.26 1.22
CA ARG A 88 29.34 -1.12 1.10
C ARG A 88 28.28 -2.07 0.56
N GLU A 89 27.06 -2.02 1.10
CA GLU A 89 25.93 -2.79 0.61
C GLU A 89 25.63 -2.51 -0.88
N ARG A 90 25.70 -1.25 -1.30
CA ARG A 90 25.53 -0.88 -2.71
C ARG A 90 26.61 -1.47 -3.62
N ILE A 91 27.87 -1.44 -3.17
CA ILE A 91 28.99 -2.01 -3.93
C ILE A 91 28.86 -3.53 -4.02
N GLN A 92 28.53 -4.18 -2.90
CA GLN A 92 28.36 -5.63 -2.84
C GLN A 92 27.23 -6.13 -3.75
N ASN A 93 26.12 -5.39 -3.82
CA ASN A 93 24.98 -5.71 -4.66
C ASN A 93 25.08 -5.10 -6.08
N ASN A 94 26.15 -4.37 -6.39
CA ASN A 94 26.40 -3.69 -7.67
C ASN A 94 25.27 -2.75 -8.12
N VAL A 95 24.80 -1.89 -7.22
CA VAL A 95 23.63 -1.01 -7.44
C VAL A 95 23.95 0.47 -7.26
N LEU A 96 23.36 1.29 -8.13
CA LEU A 96 23.65 2.73 -8.21
C LEU A 96 22.89 3.57 -7.17
N SER A 97 21.76 3.08 -6.66
CA SER A 97 20.94 3.75 -5.64
C SER A 97 20.43 2.75 -4.60
N ILE A 98 19.94 3.24 -3.46
CA ILE A 98 19.32 2.40 -2.42
C ILE A 98 17.93 1.93 -2.87
N SER A 99 17.21 2.71 -3.67
CA SER A 99 16.00 2.23 -4.36
C SER A 99 16.27 1.04 -5.29
N SER A 100 17.51 0.88 -5.78
CA SER A 100 17.94 -0.26 -6.58
C SER A 100 18.42 -1.44 -5.73
N LEU A 101 18.51 -1.30 -4.40
CA LEU A 101 19.03 -2.35 -3.52
C LEU A 101 18.01 -3.49 -3.34
N LEU A 102 16.72 -3.20 -3.51
CA LEU A 102 15.68 -4.23 -3.64
C LEU A 102 16.01 -5.15 -4.82
N PRO A 103 15.85 -6.48 -4.68
CA PRO A 103 16.01 -7.41 -5.80
C PRO A 103 15.14 -6.98 -7.00
N ASP A 104 15.63 -7.18 -8.22
CA ASP A 104 14.91 -6.84 -9.45
C ASP A 104 13.48 -7.42 -9.49
N ALA A 105 13.29 -8.61 -8.93
CA ALA A 105 11.98 -9.25 -8.82
C ALA A 105 11.01 -8.46 -7.94
N VAL A 106 11.50 -7.88 -6.82
CA VAL A 106 10.69 -7.08 -5.89
C VAL A 106 10.38 -5.72 -6.49
N ARG A 107 11.35 -5.06 -7.13
CA ARG A 107 11.10 -3.75 -7.79
C ARG A 107 10.10 -3.88 -8.94
N LYS A 108 10.26 -4.91 -9.79
CA LYS A 108 9.27 -5.21 -10.83
C LYS A 108 7.90 -5.51 -10.23
N GLN A 109 7.85 -6.19 -9.09
CA GLN A 109 6.58 -6.44 -8.39
C GLN A 109 5.97 -5.15 -7.83
N GLU A 110 6.75 -4.21 -7.30
CA GLU A 110 6.28 -2.89 -6.85
C GLU A 110 5.75 -2.06 -8.02
N ASP A 111 6.49 -1.99 -9.13
CA ASP A 111 6.05 -1.31 -10.36
C ASP A 111 4.74 -1.93 -10.87
N LEU A 112 4.63 -3.26 -10.84
CA LEU A 112 3.41 -3.97 -11.20
C LEU A 112 2.28 -3.59 -10.25
N ILE A 113 2.45 -3.70 -8.93
CA ILE A 113 1.42 -3.36 -7.93
C ILE A 113 0.98 -1.90 -8.05
N ALA A 114 1.91 -0.97 -8.28
CA ALA A 114 1.61 0.44 -8.46
C ALA A 114 0.81 0.70 -9.75
N SER A 115 0.99 -0.15 -10.77
CA SER A 115 0.26 -0.08 -12.03
C SER A 115 -1.06 -0.87 -12.05
N VAL A 116 -1.36 -1.65 -11.00
CA VAL A 116 -2.57 -2.48 -10.94
C VAL A 116 -3.81 -1.57 -10.86
N PRO A 117 -4.79 -1.74 -11.77
CA PRO A 117 -6.06 -1.03 -11.67
C PRO A 117 -6.81 -1.36 -10.38
N ILE A 118 -7.56 -0.39 -9.88
CA ILE A 118 -8.38 -0.57 -8.69
C ILE A 118 -9.72 -1.15 -9.12
N TYR A 119 -10.03 -2.35 -8.64
CA TYR A 119 -11.31 -3.01 -8.87
C TYR A 119 -12.26 -2.77 -7.69
N THR A 120 -13.48 -2.39 -8.01
CA THR A 120 -14.55 -2.18 -7.04
C THR A 120 -15.84 -2.81 -7.56
N TRP A 121 -16.71 -3.26 -6.67
CA TRP A 121 -18.09 -3.59 -7.03
C TRP A 121 -19.04 -2.55 -6.44
N VAL A 122 -20.16 -2.33 -7.14
CA VAL A 122 -21.25 -1.47 -6.72
C VAL A 122 -22.13 -2.25 -5.75
N ASN A 123 -22.35 -1.68 -4.57
CA ASN A 123 -23.29 -2.25 -3.61
C ASN A 123 -24.73 -1.99 -4.04
N THR A 124 -25.27 -2.90 -4.84
CA THR A 124 -26.62 -2.83 -5.42
C THR A 124 -27.73 -2.86 -4.36
N ALA A 125 -27.45 -3.32 -3.14
CA ALA A 125 -28.38 -3.22 -2.01
C ALA A 125 -28.53 -1.79 -1.47
N LYS A 126 -27.58 -0.88 -1.77
CA LYS A 126 -27.59 0.51 -1.31
C LYS A 126 -27.87 1.53 -2.41
N THR A 127 -27.40 1.28 -3.62
CA THR A 127 -27.47 2.24 -4.73
C THR A 127 -27.53 1.51 -6.06
N SER A 128 -28.01 2.19 -7.11
CA SER A 128 -27.97 1.63 -8.46
C SER A 128 -26.61 1.86 -9.12
N ILE A 129 -26.30 1.03 -10.11
CA ILE A 129 -25.09 1.22 -10.93
C ILE A 129 -25.17 2.57 -11.65
N GLU A 130 -26.34 2.95 -12.15
CA GLU A 130 -26.57 4.21 -12.85
C GLU A 130 -26.29 5.44 -11.96
N ASP A 131 -26.68 5.39 -10.69
CA ASP A 131 -26.43 6.47 -9.73
C ASP A 131 -24.93 6.62 -9.44
N VAL A 132 -24.23 5.50 -9.29
CA VAL A 132 -22.77 5.50 -9.13
C VAL A 132 -22.10 6.07 -10.37
N LEU A 133 -22.44 5.59 -11.56
CA LEU A 133 -21.89 6.08 -12.84
C LEU A 133 -22.14 7.58 -13.02
N SER A 134 -23.32 8.06 -12.63
CA SER A 134 -23.68 9.48 -12.65
C SER A 134 -22.84 10.29 -11.67
N SER A 135 -22.63 9.77 -10.45
CA SER A 135 -21.77 10.37 -9.44
C SER A 135 -20.31 10.45 -9.88
N LEU A 136 -19.78 9.39 -10.52
CA LEU A 136 -18.43 9.37 -11.10
C LEU A 136 -18.28 10.47 -12.17
N LYS A 137 -19.28 10.62 -13.05
CA LYS A 137 -19.30 11.69 -14.07
C LYS A 137 -19.36 13.08 -13.45
N LEU A 138 -20.11 13.27 -12.36
CA LEU A 138 -20.16 14.53 -11.61
C LEU A 138 -18.82 14.87 -10.92
N MET A 139 -18.04 13.86 -10.53
CA MET A 139 -16.65 14.05 -10.07
C MET A 139 -15.68 14.40 -11.22
N GLY A 140 -16.18 14.47 -12.46
CA GLY A 140 -15.39 14.81 -13.64
C GLY A 140 -14.59 13.63 -14.19
N LEU A 141 -15.02 12.40 -13.91
CA LEU A 141 -14.46 11.19 -14.51
C LEU A 141 -15.19 10.84 -15.81
N SER A 142 -14.46 10.25 -16.75
CA SER A 142 -15.00 9.80 -18.03
C SER A 142 -14.99 8.27 -18.14
N GLN A 143 -15.96 7.71 -18.84
CA GLN A 143 -16.03 6.27 -19.03
C GLN A 143 -15.27 5.87 -20.29
N THR A 144 -14.43 4.84 -20.20
CA THR A 144 -13.87 4.12 -21.37
C THR A 144 -14.48 2.72 -21.48
N GLN A 145 -14.30 2.08 -22.63
CA GLN A 145 -14.66 0.68 -22.89
C GLN A 145 -13.43 -0.24 -22.94
N ASP A 146 -12.23 0.32 -23.01
CA ASP A 146 -10.98 -0.44 -23.10
C ASP A 146 -10.11 -0.15 -21.86
N ILE A 147 -9.70 -1.21 -21.17
CA ILE A 147 -8.80 -1.11 -20.03
C ILE A 147 -7.42 -0.54 -20.42
N LEU A 148 -7.01 -0.69 -21.68
CA LEU A 148 -5.76 -0.13 -22.21
C LEU A 148 -5.82 1.40 -22.36
N GLU A 149 -7.02 1.97 -22.43
CA GLU A 149 -7.25 3.41 -22.48
C GLU A 149 -7.47 4.02 -21.09
N LEU A 150 -7.43 3.21 -20.03
CA LEU A 150 -7.69 3.66 -18.66
C LEU A 150 -6.59 4.63 -18.19
N THR A 151 -6.91 5.92 -18.23
CA THR A 151 -6.04 7.01 -17.76
C THR A 151 -6.54 7.60 -16.43
N ASP A 152 -5.81 8.60 -15.91
CA ASP A 152 -5.98 9.14 -14.55
C ASP A 152 -7.36 9.72 -14.23
N ARG A 153 -8.18 10.03 -15.24
CA ARG A 153 -9.53 10.58 -15.06
C ARG A 153 -10.58 9.72 -15.76
N MET A 154 -10.29 8.43 -15.86
CA MET A 154 -11.17 7.45 -16.49
C MET A 154 -11.56 6.33 -15.53
N PHE A 155 -12.73 5.77 -15.80
CA PHE A 155 -13.19 4.52 -15.23
C PHE A 155 -13.73 3.62 -16.34
N LEU A 156 -13.79 2.33 -16.07
CA LEU A 156 -14.32 1.30 -16.95
C LEU A 156 -15.36 0.49 -16.18
N LEU A 157 -16.49 0.20 -16.81
CA LEU A 157 -17.40 -0.84 -16.33
C LEU A 157 -16.91 -2.18 -16.89
N ASP A 158 -16.67 -3.17 -16.03
CA ASP A 158 -16.11 -4.45 -16.44
C ASP A 158 -17.08 -5.22 -17.34
N THR A 159 -16.54 -5.95 -18.32
CA THR A 159 -17.35 -6.71 -19.28
C THR A 159 -17.84 -8.04 -18.74
N ASP A 160 -17.12 -8.62 -17.77
CA ASP A 160 -17.37 -9.94 -17.23
C ASP A 160 -18.24 -9.89 -15.95
N CYS A 161 -18.25 -8.73 -15.29
CA CYS A 161 -18.95 -8.49 -14.02
C CYS A 161 -19.69 -7.14 -14.11
N ASP A 162 -21.02 -7.18 -14.22
CA ASP A 162 -21.85 -6.01 -14.54
C ASP A 162 -21.92 -4.95 -13.44
N ASP A 163 -21.60 -5.30 -12.20
CA ASP A 163 -21.51 -4.40 -11.05
C ASP A 163 -20.07 -3.95 -10.74
N VAL A 164 -19.06 -4.37 -11.51
CA VAL A 164 -17.67 -4.04 -11.24
C VAL A 164 -17.21 -2.82 -12.03
N ILE A 165 -16.66 -1.84 -11.30
CA ILE A 165 -16.03 -0.64 -11.88
C ILE A 165 -14.52 -0.68 -11.60
N VAL A 166 -13.76 -0.42 -12.66
CA VAL A 166 -12.31 -0.40 -12.69
C VAL A 166 -11.81 1.03 -12.80
N PHE A 167 -10.83 1.39 -11.97
CA PHE A 167 -10.23 2.72 -11.93
C PHE A 167 -8.71 2.68 -12.12
N SER A 168 -8.15 3.78 -12.62
CA SER A 168 -6.70 4.00 -12.59
C SER A 168 -6.18 3.98 -11.14
N PRO A 169 -4.98 3.43 -10.86
CA PRO A 169 -4.37 3.47 -9.54
C PRO A 169 -4.22 4.89 -8.99
N ASN A 170 -4.07 5.89 -9.87
CA ASN A 170 -3.92 7.30 -9.49
C ASN A 170 -5.16 7.91 -8.85
N LEU A 171 -6.33 7.27 -8.98
CA LEU A 171 -7.58 7.71 -8.35
C LEU A 171 -7.76 7.19 -6.92
N LYS A 172 -6.85 6.36 -6.40
CA LYS A 172 -6.98 5.72 -5.08
C LYS A 172 -7.32 6.70 -3.97
N ASP A 173 -6.59 7.81 -3.88
CA ASP A 173 -6.76 8.79 -2.81
C ASP A 173 -8.06 9.58 -2.97
N GLU A 174 -8.42 9.98 -4.20
CA GLU A 174 -9.67 10.70 -4.48
C GLU A 174 -10.89 9.82 -4.17
N LEU A 175 -10.86 8.56 -4.62
CA LEU A 175 -11.92 7.59 -4.37
C LEU A 175 -12.08 7.27 -2.89
N SER A 176 -10.97 7.05 -2.17
CA SER A 176 -11.01 6.74 -0.73
C SER A 176 -11.62 7.86 0.11
N ASN A 177 -11.53 9.11 -0.36
CA ASN A 177 -12.12 10.28 0.29
C ASN A 177 -13.53 10.63 -0.22
N SER A 178 -14.04 9.90 -1.22
CA SER A 178 -15.36 10.15 -1.81
C SER A 178 -16.50 9.62 -0.93
N GLU A 179 -17.69 10.19 -1.09
CA GLU A 179 -18.90 9.67 -0.45
C GLU A 179 -19.26 8.24 -0.89
N LEU A 180 -18.88 7.85 -2.11
CA LEU A 180 -19.12 6.51 -2.64
C LEU A 180 -18.43 5.44 -1.79
N PHE A 181 -17.22 5.73 -1.30
CA PHE A 181 -16.46 4.81 -0.44
C PHE A 181 -16.91 4.91 1.02
N SER A 182 -17.07 6.11 1.56
CA SER A 182 -17.47 6.27 2.97
C SER A 182 -18.85 5.69 3.26
N SER A 183 -19.79 5.77 2.30
CA SER A 183 -21.10 5.14 2.36
C SER A 183 -21.10 3.64 2.04
N HIS A 184 -19.96 3.07 1.61
CA HIS A 184 -19.82 1.71 1.11
C HIS A 184 -20.75 1.41 -0.09
N SER A 185 -20.95 2.43 -0.94
CA SER A 185 -21.62 2.29 -2.23
C SER A 185 -20.68 1.66 -3.27
N LEU A 186 -19.39 1.97 -3.16
CA LEU A 186 -18.30 1.26 -3.85
C LEU A 186 -17.45 0.51 -2.83
N VAL A 187 -17.13 -0.74 -3.14
CA VAL A 187 -16.32 -1.60 -2.27
C VAL A 187 -15.16 -2.18 -3.07
N VAL A 188 -13.94 -1.95 -2.59
CA VAL A 188 -12.72 -2.49 -3.21
C VAL A 188 -12.65 -4.00 -3.03
N GLN A 189 -12.44 -4.72 -4.13
CA GLN A 189 -12.28 -6.16 -4.13
C GLN A 189 -11.54 -6.59 -5.41
N ASP A 190 -10.61 -7.53 -5.29
CA ASP A 190 -9.90 -8.08 -6.45
C ASP A 190 -10.87 -8.64 -7.50
N LYS A 191 -10.57 -8.41 -8.79
CA LYS A 191 -11.39 -8.91 -9.92
C LYS A 191 -11.69 -10.41 -9.81
N SER A 192 -10.73 -11.22 -9.39
CA SER A 192 -10.92 -12.67 -9.23
C SER A 192 -11.99 -13.04 -8.21
N ARG A 193 -12.13 -12.25 -7.13
CA ARG A 193 -13.16 -12.47 -6.11
C ARG A 193 -14.53 -12.01 -6.58
N SER A 194 -14.61 -10.90 -7.30
CA SER A 194 -15.85 -10.45 -7.94
C SER A 194 -16.31 -11.44 -9.00
N LEU A 195 -15.42 -11.90 -9.87
CA LEU A 195 -15.72 -12.90 -10.89
C LEU A 195 -16.23 -14.21 -10.28
N ALA A 196 -15.64 -14.65 -9.17
CA ALA A 196 -16.12 -15.84 -8.47
C ALA A 196 -17.58 -15.70 -7.98
N VAL A 197 -17.99 -14.49 -7.54
CA VAL A 197 -19.38 -14.21 -7.16
C VAL A 197 -20.30 -14.30 -8.37
N HIS A 198 -19.93 -13.67 -9.49
CA HIS A 198 -20.71 -13.72 -10.73
C HIS A 198 -20.85 -15.14 -11.29
N CYS A 199 -19.75 -15.92 -11.29
CA CYS A 199 -19.81 -17.34 -11.67
C CYS A 199 -20.71 -18.14 -10.74
N ALA A 200 -20.66 -17.91 -9.43
CA ALA A 200 -21.54 -18.59 -8.48
C ALA A 200 -23.02 -18.21 -8.71
N ARG A 201 -23.32 -16.92 -8.87
CA ARG A 201 -24.67 -16.40 -9.14
C ARG A 201 -25.28 -16.98 -10.42
N ALA A 202 -24.47 -17.19 -11.46
CA ALA A 202 -24.93 -17.79 -12.70
C ALA A 202 -25.40 -19.25 -12.53
N GLU A 203 -24.88 -19.97 -11.53
CA GLU A 203 -25.20 -21.36 -11.24
C GLU A 203 -26.22 -21.53 -10.11
N THR A 204 -26.44 -20.50 -9.28
CA THR A 204 -27.40 -20.52 -8.17
C THR A 204 -28.72 -19.83 -8.53
N GLY A 205 -29.83 -20.48 -8.25
CA GLY A 205 -31.17 -19.91 -8.43
C GLY A 205 -31.54 -18.90 -7.33
N GLU A 206 -32.57 -18.09 -7.59
CA GLU A 206 -33.15 -17.21 -6.56
C GLU A 206 -33.63 -18.02 -5.35
N GLY A 207 -33.18 -17.62 -4.15
CA GLY A 207 -33.60 -18.23 -2.88
C GLY A 207 -32.85 -19.50 -2.49
N GLU A 208 -31.81 -19.89 -3.24
CA GLU A 208 -30.94 -21.00 -2.84
C GLU A 208 -29.94 -20.59 -1.74
N ASP A 209 -29.65 -21.54 -0.86
CA ASP A 209 -28.68 -21.34 0.22
C ASP A 209 -27.24 -21.49 -0.30
N VAL A 210 -26.42 -20.46 -0.08
CA VAL A 210 -25.02 -20.43 -0.51
C VAL A 210 -24.08 -20.45 0.69
N LEU A 211 -23.20 -21.45 0.75
CA LEU A 211 -22.17 -21.54 1.78
C LEU A 211 -20.84 -20.99 1.28
N ILE A 212 -20.41 -19.86 1.86
CA ILE A 212 -19.09 -19.27 1.58
C ILE A 212 -18.12 -19.68 2.68
N THR A 213 -17.22 -20.60 2.36
CA THR A 213 -16.14 -21.01 3.27
C THR A 213 -14.93 -20.09 3.13
N ASN A 214 -14.18 -19.89 4.21
CA ASN A 214 -12.95 -19.08 4.22
C ASN A 214 -13.16 -17.63 3.73
N SER A 215 -14.24 -16.99 4.19
CA SER A 215 -14.71 -15.67 3.71
C SER A 215 -13.80 -14.49 4.08
N GLY A 216 -12.81 -14.67 4.96
CA GLY A 216 -11.87 -13.62 5.36
C GLY A 216 -12.58 -12.39 5.91
N SER A 217 -12.52 -11.27 5.19
CA SER A 217 -13.16 -10.00 5.54
C SER A 217 -14.67 -9.97 5.39
N GLY A 218 -15.29 -11.03 4.85
CA GLY A 218 -16.74 -11.10 4.63
C GLY A 218 -17.23 -10.31 3.42
N LEU A 219 -16.36 -9.55 2.74
CA LEU A 219 -16.74 -8.75 1.57
C LEU A 219 -17.33 -9.59 0.43
N THR A 220 -16.81 -10.79 0.20
CA THR A 220 -17.36 -11.72 -0.81
C THR A 220 -18.75 -12.21 -0.42
N ALA A 221 -19.02 -12.38 0.87
CA ALA A 221 -20.37 -12.75 1.31
C ALA A 221 -21.36 -11.60 1.15
N MET A 222 -20.94 -10.36 1.43
CA MET A 222 -21.77 -9.18 1.15
C MET A 222 -21.99 -8.97 -0.35
N HIS A 223 -20.99 -9.25 -1.18
CA HIS A 223 -21.11 -9.14 -2.62
C HIS A 223 -22.01 -10.24 -3.20
N MET A 224 -22.09 -11.43 -2.58
CA MET A 224 -22.99 -12.51 -3.01
C MET A 224 -24.46 -12.22 -2.64
N ALA A 225 -24.68 -11.67 -1.45
CA ALA A 225 -26.01 -11.34 -0.91
C ALA A 225 -26.73 -10.28 -1.76
#